data_AF-A0A1H4UN26-F1
#
_entry.id   AF-A0A1H4UN26-F1
#
_cell.length_a   1.000
_cell.length_b   1.000
_cell.length_c   1.000
_cell.angle_alpha   90.00
_cell.angle_beta   90.00
_cell.angle_gamma   90.00
#
_symmetry.space_group_name_H-M   'P 1'
#
loop_
_entity.id
_entity.type
_entity.pdbx_description
1 polymer ?
#
loop_
_entity_poly.entity_id
_entity_poly.type
_entity_poly.pdbx_seq_one_letter_code
_entity_poly.pdbx_strand_id
1 'polypeptide(L)'
;MDRLHRELPKHGWKVYRYGEANSKARQLRLEVEDKKEHHTVTIELSLPSTYPNPSKWEKKMRDSISISLASPCYVDKAYKPNDQ
;
A
#
# COMPACT_ATOMS: atom_id res chain seq x y z
N MET A 1 -8.10 -2.42 5.96
CA MET A 1 -7.58 -1.90 4.68
C MET A 1 -8.69 -1.43 3.74
N ASP A 2 -9.81 -2.13 3.62
CA ASP A 2 -10.97 -1.68 2.81
C ASP A 2 -11.43 -0.25 3.11
N ARG A 3 -11.47 0.13 4.38
CA ARG A 3 -11.82 1.51 4.77
C ARG A 3 -10.86 2.53 4.19
N LEU A 4 -9.54 2.28 4.22
CA LEU A 4 -8.54 3.17 3.63
C LEU A 4 -8.71 3.25 2.11
N HIS A 5 -8.91 2.10 1.45
CA HIS A 5 -9.16 2.04 0.02
C HIS A 5 -10.38 2.88 -0.42
N ARG A 6 -11.44 2.93 0.40
CA ARG A 6 -12.65 3.72 0.12
C ARG A 6 -12.56 5.20 0.50
N GLU A 7 -11.87 5.53 1.59
CA GLU A 7 -11.82 6.89 2.12
C GLU A 7 -10.73 7.75 1.47
N LEU A 8 -9.55 7.19 1.19
CA LEU A 8 -8.43 7.94 0.62
C LEU A 8 -8.79 8.67 -0.70
N PRO A 9 -9.52 8.05 -1.64
CA PRO A 9 -9.98 8.72 -2.85
C PRO A 9 -10.83 9.98 -2.61
N LYS A 10 -11.60 10.01 -1.51
CA LYS A 10 -12.43 11.16 -1.12
C LYS A 10 -11.60 12.34 -0.61
N HIS A 11 -10.38 12.07 -0.14
CA HIS A 11 -9.45 13.05 0.41
C HIS A 11 -8.37 13.48 -0.59
N GLY A 12 -8.56 13.25 -1.90
CA GLY A 12 -7.62 13.70 -2.93
C GLY A 12 -6.46 12.74 -3.21
N TRP A 13 -6.45 11.56 -2.59
CA TRP A 13 -5.49 10.52 -2.93
C TRP A 13 -5.97 9.71 -4.15
N LYS A 14 -5.04 9.20 -4.94
CA LYS A 14 -5.31 8.26 -6.01
C LYS A 14 -4.80 6.88 -5.61
N VAL A 15 -5.60 5.84 -5.83
CA VAL A 15 -5.20 4.45 -5.59
C VAL A 15 -4.57 3.89 -6.86
N TYR A 16 -3.37 3.33 -6.75
CA TYR A 16 -2.68 2.62 -7.84
C TYR A 16 -2.87 1.12 -7.76
N ARG A 17 -2.71 0.58 -6.55
CA ARG A 17 -2.77 -0.86 -6.32
C ARG A 17 -3.51 -1.13 -5.03
N TYR A 18 -4.43 -2.07 -5.08
CA TYR A 18 -5.08 -2.63 -3.92
C TYR A 18 -5.25 -4.14 -4.11
N GLY A 19 -4.60 -4.93 -3.25
CA GLY A 19 -4.68 -6.39 -3.33
C GLY A 19 -3.48 -7.07 -2.68
N GLU A 20 -3.36 -8.38 -2.86
CA GLU A 20 -2.22 -9.13 -2.35
C GLU A 20 -0.92 -8.73 -3.09
N ALA A 21 0.20 -8.70 -2.35
CA ALA A 21 1.51 -8.46 -2.94
C ALA A 21 1.91 -9.61 -3.89
N ASN A 22 2.51 -9.29 -5.04
CA ASN A 22 3.00 -10.29 -6.00
C ASN A 22 4.31 -10.90 -5.48
N SER A 23 4.18 -11.86 -4.59
CA SER A 23 5.21 -12.80 -4.15
C SER A 23 4.50 -13.81 -3.25
N LYS A 24 5.15 -14.91 -2.86
CA LYS A 24 4.61 -15.89 -1.89
C LYS A 24 4.13 -15.27 -0.56
N ALA A 25 4.39 -13.98 -0.35
CA ALA A 25 3.92 -13.17 0.77
C ALA A 25 2.48 -12.68 0.54
N ARG A 26 1.55 -13.23 1.33
CA ARG A 26 0.09 -12.99 1.26
C ARG A 26 -0.34 -11.66 1.90
N GLN A 27 0.54 -10.68 1.89
CA GLN A 27 0.33 -9.40 2.55
C GLN A 27 -0.66 -8.58 1.72
N LEU A 28 -1.61 -7.93 2.37
CA LEU A 28 -2.50 -7.01 1.67
C LEU A 28 -1.80 -5.66 1.50
N ARG A 29 -1.64 -5.23 0.26
CA ARG A 29 -0.93 -4.01 -0.12
C ARG A 29 -1.88 -2.98 -0.70
N LEU A 30 -1.71 -1.73 -0.27
CA LEU A 30 -2.40 -0.56 -0.78
C LEU A 30 -1.35 0.49 -1.14
N GLU A 31 -1.32 0.89 -2.40
CA GLU A 31 -0.46 1.96 -2.91
C GLU A 31 -1.35 3.13 -3.32
N VAL A 32 -1.03 4.30 -2.77
CA VAL A 32 -1.74 5.54 -3.07
C VAL A 32 -0.75 6.67 -3.33
N GLU A 33 -1.20 7.67 -4.08
CA GLU A 33 -0.48 8.92 -4.27
C GLU A 33 -1.38 10.12 -4.04
N ASP A 34 -0.87 11.11 -3.32
CA ASP A 34 -1.53 12.40 -3.15
C ASP A 34 -1.50 13.18 -4.46
N LYS A 35 -2.67 13.60 -4.96
CA LYS A 35 -2.76 14.27 -6.27
C LYS A 35 -2.16 15.67 -6.32
N LYS A 36 -1.88 16.28 -5.17
CA LYS A 36 -1.41 17.68 -5.09
C LYS A 36 0.10 17.75 -4.89
N GLU A 37 0.61 16.97 -3.95
CA GLU A 37 2.00 16.97 -3.52
C GLU A 37 2.77 15.76 -4.08
N HIS A 38 2.09 14.84 -4.77
CA HIS A 38 2.67 13.65 -5.38
C HIS A 38 3.42 12.76 -4.37
N HIS A 39 2.97 12.81 -3.12
CA HIS A 39 3.43 11.92 -2.07
C HIS A 39 2.90 10.52 -2.30
N THR A 40 3.79 9.54 -2.42
CA THR A 40 3.41 8.14 -2.58
C THR A 40 3.46 7.44 -1.24
N VAL A 41 2.36 6.78 -0.88
CA VAL A 41 2.27 5.98 0.34
C VAL A 41 2.03 4.53 -0.03
N THR A 42 2.87 3.64 0.50
CA THR A 42 2.70 2.19 0.44
C THR A 42 2.31 1.70 1.83
N ILE A 43 1.15 1.06 1.93
CA ILE A 43 0.65 0.44 3.16
C ILE A 43 0.61 -1.07 2.94
N GLU A 44 1.30 -1.81 3.78
CA GLU A 44 1.35 -3.27 3.75
C GLU A 44 0.81 -3.81 5.08
N LEU A 45 -0.22 -4.65 4.99
CA LEU A 45 -0.84 -5.31 6.13
C LEU A 45 -0.46 -6.79 6.10
N SER A 46 0.24 -7.24 7.13
CA SER A 46 0.58 -8.64 7.35
C SER A 46 -0.23 -9.18 8.52
N LEU A 47 -1.07 -10.20 8.25
CA LEU A 47 -1.87 -10.87 9.29
C LEU A 47 -1.58 -12.39 9.30
N PRO A 48 -0.36 -12.81 9.67
CA PRO A 48 0.00 -14.23 9.72
C PRO A 48 -0.96 -15.10 10.54
N SER A 49 -1.61 -14.53 11.55
CA SER A 49 -2.62 -15.21 12.39
C SER A 49 -3.84 -15.71 11.61
N THR A 50 -4.14 -15.09 10.47
CA THR A 50 -5.33 -15.37 9.64
C THR A 50 -5.03 -16.26 8.44
N TYR A 51 -3.76 -16.63 8.22
CA TYR A 51 -3.40 -17.43 7.06
C TYR A 51 -3.81 -18.90 7.26
N PRO A 52 -4.48 -19.54 6.30
CA PRO A 52 -4.93 -20.93 6.44
C PRO A 52 -3.79 -21.95 6.55
N ASN A 53 -2.62 -21.67 6.00
CA ASN A 53 -1.42 -22.53 6.08
C ASN A 53 -0.15 -21.66 6.16
N PRO A 54 0.15 -21.05 7.32
CA PRO A 54 1.32 -20.19 7.45
C PRO A 54 2.58 -21.05 7.52
N SER A 55 3.63 -20.62 6.84
CA SER A 55 4.97 -21.22 6.92
C SER A 55 5.54 -21.11 8.34
N LYS A 56 6.61 -21.87 8.61
CA LYS A 56 7.33 -21.82 9.89
C LYS A 56 7.78 -20.40 10.28
N TRP A 57 8.08 -19.56 9.30
CA TRP A 57 8.53 -18.18 9.49
C TRP A 57 7.37 -17.23 9.76
N GLU A 58 6.27 -17.37 9.01
CA GLU A 58 5.05 -16.57 9.22
C GLU A 58 4.42 -16.83 10.59
N LYS A 59 4.45 -18.07 11.08
CA LYS A 59 3.98 -18.41 12.44
C LYS A 59 4.72 -17.68 13.57
N LYS A 60 5.95 -17.22 13.32
CA LYS A 60 6.75 -16.46 14.28
C LYS A 60 6.55 -14.95 14.15
N MET A 61 5.95 -14.49 13.06
CA MET A 61 5.67 -13.09 12.83
C MET A 61 4.40 -12.69 13.60
N ARG A 62 4.41 -11.47 14.14
CA ARG A 62 3.21 -10.85 14.70
C ARG A 62 2.45 -10.16 13.59
N ASP A 63 1.15 -10.03 13.79
CA ASP A 63 0.30 -9.18 12.97
C ASP A 63 0.85 -7.74 12.99
N SER A 64 1.01 -7.14 11.81
CA SER A 64 1.69 -5.86 11.67
C SER A 64 1.16 -5.06 10.48
N ILE A 65 1.27 -3.74 10.61
CA ILE A 65 1.03 -2.78 9.53
C ILE A 65 2.32 -2.00 9.28
N SER A 66 2.79 -2.00 8.04
CA SER A 66 3.91 -1.20 7.57
C SER A 66 3.37 -0.05 6.74
N ILE A 67 3.87 1.16 6.99
CA ILE A 67 3.52 2.37 6.24
C ILE A 67 4.82 3.01 5.80
N SER A 68 5.00 3.11 4.48
CA SER A 68 6.14 3.78 3.85
C SER A 68 5.63 4.99 3.09
N LEU A 69 6.22 6.16 3.36
CA LEU A 69 5.93 7.42 2.68
C LEU A 69 7.16 7.82 1.87
N ALA A 70 6.96 8.07 0.59
CA ALA A 70 7.96 8.62 -0.31
C ALA A 70 7.50 10.01 -0.76
N SER A 71 8.34 11.01 -0.53
CA SER A 71 8.12 12.36 -1.05
C SER A 71 9.11 12.65 -2.18
N PRO A 72 8.62 13.12 -3.35
CA PRO A 72 9.51 13.51 -4.43
C PRO A 72 10.22 14.82 -4.07
N CYS A 73 11.54 14.87 -4.26
CA CYS A 73 12.29 16.13 -4.15
C CYS A 73 12.06 17.06 -5.35
N TYR A 74 11.58 16.52 -6.47
CA TYR A 74 11.24 17.22 -7.70
C TYR A 74 10.06 16.54 -8.38
N VAL A 75 9.08 17.32 -8.82
CA VAL A 75 7.94 16.85 -9.62
C VAL A 75 7.94 17.62 -10.93
N ASP A 76 8.00 16.88 -12.05
CA ASP A 76 7.81 17.48 -13.38
C ASP A 76 6.40 18.08 -13.49
N LYS A 77 6.28 19.29 -14.01
CA LYS A 77 4.98 19.95 -14.24
C LYS A 77 4.08 19.18 -15.21
N ALA A 78 4.66 18.35 -16.08
CA ALA A 78 3.91 17.49 -16.99
C ALA A 78 3.52 16.13 -16.37
N TYR A 79 4.01 15.80 -15.16
CA TYR A 79 3.74 14.52 -14.52
C TYR A 79 2.24 14.36 -14.25
N LYS A 80 1.68 13.27 -14.77
CA LYS A 80 0.33 12.84 -14.45
C LYS A 80 0.41 11.55 -13.66
N PRO A 81 -0.34 11.45 -12.54
CA PRO A 81 -0.41 10.23 -11.77
C PRO A 81 -1.16 9.15 -12.57
N ASN A 82 -0.53 8.52 -13.58
CA ASN A 82 -0.96 7.29 -14.30
C ASN A 82 -0.06 6.88 -15.50
N ASP A 83 1.09 7.51 -15.75
CA ASP A 83 1.93 7.21 -16.94
C ASP A 83 2.78 5.92 -16.80
N GLN A 84 2.38 4.98 -15.93
CA GLN A 84 3.03 3.68 -15.74
C GLN A 84 2.09 2.52 -16.02
#